data_AF-A0A6A7BR20-F1
#
_entry.id   AF-A0A6A7BR20-F1
#
_cell.length_a   1.000
_cell.length_b   1.000
_cell.length_c   1.000
_cell.angle_alpha   90.00
_cell.angle_beta   90.00
_cell.angle_gamma   90.00
#
_symmetry.space_group_name_H-M   'P 1'
#
loop_
_entity.id
_entity.type
_entity.pdbx_description
1 polymer ?
#
loop_
_entity_poly.entity_id
_entity_poly.type
_entity_poly.pdbx_seq_one_letter_code
_entity_poly.pdbx_strand_id
1 'polypeptide(L)'
;MTKKNILAGWAKTSLFPFNPSRVLRDIVKPDAPLTIQVFYDVGSTQNKVTQTPVTPVSSEAVTQLLSLIKQGPHSDKPNERRRHGLIQKLANAAERSIAQQALDQNYIGHLKAANNEAKTRRNTKSDILIAL
;
A
#
# COMPACT_ATOMS: atom_id res chain seq x y z
N MET A 1 -6.87 -6.99 20.86
CA MET A 1 -5.92 -5.89 21.19
C MET A 1 -6.73 -4.62 21.41
N THR A 2 -6.56 -3.91 22.53
CA THR A 2 -7.41 -2.74 22.88
C THR A 2 -6.65 -1.42 22.69
N LYS A 3 -7.38 -0.30 22.51
CA LYS A 3 -6.80 1.06 22.43
C LYS A 3 -5.86 1.37 23.61
N LYS A 4 -6.22 0.89 24.80
CA LYS A 4 -5.40 1.03 26.02
C LYS A 4 -4.06 0.31 25.89
N ASN A 5 -4.03 -0.88 25.30
CA ASN A 5 -2.78 -1.64 25.10
C ASN A 5 -1.85 -0.98 24.08
N ILE A 6 -2.40 -0.35 23.03
CA ILE A 6 -1.63 0.40 22.03
C ILE A 6 -0.99 1.63 22.67
N LEU A 7 -1.79 2.43 23.38
CA LEU A 7 -1.30 3.63 24.07
C LEU A 7 -0.27 3.30 25.15
N ALA A 8 -0.47 2.22 25.90
CA ALA A 8 0.51 1.74 26.88
C ALA A 8 1.84 1.33 26.20
N GLY A 9 1.77 0.68 25.04
CA GLY A 9 2.95 0.36 24.23
C GLY A 9 3.70 1.61 23.76
N TRP A 10 2.98 2.62 23.26
CA TRP A 10 3.56 3.88 22.81
C TRP A 10 4.12 4.72 23.96
N ALA A 11 3.49 4.69 25.13
CA ALA A 11 4.03 5.33 26.33
C ALA A 11 5.32 4.67 26.79
N LYS A 12 5.39 3.33 26.71
CA LYS A 12 6.60 2.58 27.04
C LYS A 12 7.78 2.96 26.14
N THR A 13 7.54 3.15 24.85
CA THR A 13 8.57 3.60 23.88
C THR A 13 8.74 5.11 23.83
N SER A 14 8.03 5.87 24.68
CA SER A 14 8.05 7.34 24.68
C SER A 14 7.67 7.98 23.34
N LEU A 15 6.89 7.24 22.54
CA LEU A 15 6.26 7.73 21.34
C LEU A 15 5.00 8.54 21.68
N PHE A 16 4.41 8.30 22.86
CA PHE A 16 3.25 9.04 23.33
C PHE A 16 3.22 9.27 24.86
N PRO A 17 3.24 10.52 25.35
CA PRO A 17 3.58 11.72 24.58
C PRO A 17 5.02 11.62 24.05
N PHE A 18 5.25 12.15 22.84
CA PHE A 18 6.53 12.01 22.14
C PHE A 18 7.68 12.66 22.94
N ASN A 19 8.71 11.88 23.27
CA ASN A 19 9.93 12.36 23.93
C ASN A 19 11.18 11.87 23.17
N PRO A 20 11.80 12.74 22.35
CA PRO A 20 12.92 12.35 21.48
C PRO A 20 14.16 11.94 22.27
N SER A 21 14.44 12.55 23.41
CA SER A 21 15.62 12.22 24.23
C SER A 21 15.58 10.79 24.77
N ARG A 22 14.40 10.23 25.00
CA ARG A 22 14.24 8.82 25.37
C ARG A 22 14.30 7.90 24.16
N VAL A 23 13.62 8.27 23.06
CA VAL A 23 13.60 7.48 21.82
C VAL A 23 15.00 7.29 21.24
N LEU A 24 15.82 8.35 21.27
CA LEU A 24 17.18 8.34 20.72
C LEU A 24 18.21 7.67 21.65
N ARG A 25 17.87 7.39 22.91
CA ARG A 25 18.80 6.77 23.89
C ARG A 25 19.16 5.34 23.51
N ASP A 26 18.18 4.59 23.02
CA ASP A 26 18.33 3.15 22.72
C ASP A 26 18.82 2.92 21.27
N ILE A 27 18.88 3.99 20.47
CA ILE A 27 19.40 3.93 19.09
C ILE A 27 20.92 4.03 19.17
N VAL A 28 21.61 2.93 18.86
CA VAL A 28 23.06 2.93 18.69
C VAL A 28 23.42 3.96 17.63
N LYS A 29 24.24 4.95 18.00
CA LYS A 29 24.75 5.95 17.07
C LYS A 29 25.56 5.21 16.00
N PRO A 30 25.19 5.30 14.71
CA PRO A 30 25.97 4.64 13.67
C PRO A 30 27.36 5.30 13.56
N ASP A 31 28.40 4.48 13.44
CA ASP A 31 29.80 4.91 13.32
C ASP A 31 30.12 5.62 12.00
N ALA A 32 29.17 5.61 11.06
CA ALA A 32 29.26 6.34 9.81
C ALA A 32 28.33 7.57 9.86
N PRO A 33 28.75 8.73 9.32
CA PRO A 33 27.87 9.89 9.20
C PRO A 33 26.63 9.51 8.39
N LEU A 34 25.48 9.44 9.09
CA LEU A 34 24.18 9.41 8.45
C LEU A 34 23.99 10.74 7.73
N THR A 35 24.16 10.76 6.41
CA THR A 35 23.70 11.85 5.57
C THR A 35 22.17 11.86 5.59
N ILE A 36 21.59 12.43 6.65
CA ILE A 36 20.17 12.75 6.72
C ILE A 36 19.99 13.95 5.80
N GLN A 37 19.54 13.71 4.57
CA GLN A 37 19.03 14.77 3.73
C GLN A 37 17.72 15.27 4.33
N VAL A 38 17.83 16.32 5.15
CA VAL A 38 16.69 17.14 5.53
C VAL A 38 16.18 17.77 4.24
N PHE A 39 15.00 17.34 3.80
CA PHE A 39 14.34 17.92 2.62
C PHE A 39 13.72 19.26 3.05
N TYR A 40 14.52 20.33 2.99
CA TYR A 40 13.96 21.66 2.85
C TYR A 40 13.59 21.85 1.39
N ASP A 41 12.31 22.11 1.18
CA ASP A 41 11.76 22.55 -0.10
C ASP A 41 12.49 23.82 -0.58
N VAL A 42 12.48 24.03 -1.90
CA VAL A 42 13.10 25.11 -2.69
C VAL A 42 14.39 24.71 -3.42
N GLY A 43 14.29 24.68 -4.75
CA GLY A 43 15.41 24.95 -5.65
C GLY A 43 15.70 23.87 -6.70
N SER A 44 15.02 23.99 -7.83
CA SER A 44 15.33 23.35 -9.11
C SER A 44 16.83 23.35 -9.45
N THR A 45 17.47 22.18 -9.58
CA THR A 45 18.33 21.81 -10.73
C THR A 45 18.66 20.31 -10.73
N GLN A 46 18.78 19.74 -11.94
CA GLN A 46 18.97 18.31 -12.23
C GLN A 46 20.02 17.61 -11.37
N ASN A 47 19.65 16.48 -10.76
CA ASN A 47 20.57 15.38 -10.50
C ASN A 47 19.87 14.02 -10.62
N LYS A 48 20.43 13.20 -11.51
CA LYS A 48 20.01 11.87 -11.93
C LYS A 48 20.21 10.86 -10.80
N VAL A 49 19.24 10.76 -9.90
CA VAL A 49 19.13 9.64 -8.95
C VAL A 49 18.16 8.64 -9.54
N THR A 50 18.62 7.42 -9.84
CA THR A 50 17.79 6.28 -10.21
C THR A 50 16.87 5.92 -9.04
N GLN A 51 15.77 6.63 -8.92
CA GLN A 51 14.68 6.31 -8.01
C GLN A 51 14.03 5.01 -8.52
N THR A 52 14.13 3.94 -7.73
CA THR A 52 13.37 2.72 -7.98
C THR A 52 11.89 3.10 -8.12
N PRO A 53 11.26 2.78 -9.26
CA PRO A 53 9.98 3.36 -9.60
C PRO A 53 8.88 2.83 -8.69
N VAL A 54 8.30 3.74 -7.90
CA VAL A 54 7.09 3.47 -7.11
C VAL A 54 5.96 3.09 -8.07
N THR A 55 5.32 1.96 -7.79
CA THR A 55 4.19 1.41 -8.56
C THR A 55 2.95 2.31 -8.37
N PRO A 56 2.22 2.67 -9.43
CA PRO A 56 1.01 3.48 -9.29
C PRO A 56 -0.07 2.68 -8.53
N VAL A 57 -0.71 3.34 -7.55
CA VAL A 57 -1.68 2.71 -6.63
C VAL A 57 -3.13 3.13 -6.94
N SER A 58 -3.34 4.17 -7.75
CA SER A 58 -4.68 4.71 -8.07
C SER A 58 -5.04 4.56 -9.55
N SER A 59 -6.35 4.47 -9.84
CA SER A 59 -6.90 4.45 -11.21
C SER A 59 -6.47 5.68 -12.00
N GLU A 60 -6.48 6.86 -11.38
CA GLU A 60 -6.02 8.11 -11.99
C GLU A 60 -4.52 8.08 -12.34
N ALA A 61 -3.68 7.52 -11.46
CA ALA A 61 -2.26 7.38 -11.77
C ALA A 61 -2.02 6.41 -12.94
N VAL A 62 -2.87 5.39 -13.09
CA VAL A 62 -2.84 4.46 -14.23
C VAL A 62 -3.28 5.14 -15.53
N THR A 63 -4.32 5.96 -15.53
CA THR A 63 -4.77 6.68 -16.73
C THR A 63 -3.75 7.73 -17.17
N GLN A 64 -3.13 8.44 -16.23
CA GLN A 64 -2.02 9.36 -16.50
C GLN A 64 -0.80 8.61 -17.06
N LEU A 65 -0.46 7.44 -16.52
CA LEU A 65 0.62 6.61 -17.04
C LEU A 65 0.33 6.16 -18.50
N LEU A 66 -0.91 5.77 -18.78
CA LEU A 66 -1.33 5.35 -20.11
C LEU A 66 -1.27 6.51 -21.13
N SER A 67 -1.66 7.73 -20.74
CA SER A 67 -1.56 8.90 -21.62
C SER A 67 -0.10 9.23 -21.93
N LEU A 68 0.80 9.15 -20.94
CA LEU A 68 2.25 9.35 -21.12
C LEU A 68 2.88 8.30 -22.04
N ILE A 69 2.45 7.04 -21.96
CA ILE A 69 2.91 5.99 -22.89
C ILE A 69 2.46 6.29 -24.32
N LYS A 70 1.22 6.78 -24.49
CA LYS A 70 0.64 7.10 -25.81
C LYS A 70 1.26 8.36 -26.45
N GLN A 71 1.67 9.35 -25.65
CA GLN A 71 2.15 10.65 -26.11
C GLN A 71 3.68 10.71 -26.38
N GLY A 72 4.43 9.61 -26.26
CA GLY A 72 5.89 9.64 -26.42
C GLY A 72 6.34 10.12 -27.82
N PRO A 73 7.28 11.09 -27.93
CA PRO A 73 7.72 11.62 -29.21
C PRO A 73 8.42 10.52 -30.03
N HIS A 74 8.08 10.41 -31.32
CA HIS A 74 8.41 9.26 -32.17
C HIS A 74 9.90 9.13 -32.58
N SER A 75 10.83 9.99 -32.12
CA SER A 75 12.10 10.18 -32.85
C SER A 75 13.45 10.16 -32.09
N ASP A 76 13.54 9.85 -30.79
CA ASP A 76 14.85 9.91 -30.09
C ASP A 76 15.15 8.69 -29.21
N LYS A 77 16.12 7.85 -29.61
CA LYS A 77 16.59 6.62 -28.92
C LYS A 77 16.58 6.59 -27.37
N PRO A 78 16.87 7.67 -26.60
CA PRO A 78 16.65 7.70 -25.15
C PRO A 78 15.18 7.53 -24.68
N ASN A 79 14.18 7.73 -25.56
CA ASN A 79 12.75 7.59 -25.28
C ASN A 79 12.29 6.12 -25.10
N GLU A 80 12.98 5.16 -25.73
CA GLU A 80 12.55 3.76 -25.75
C GLU A 80 12.71 3.09 -24.40
N ARG A 81 13.84 3.34 -23.72
CA ARG A 81 14.08 2.84 -22.35
C ARG A 81 13.02 3.38 -21.38
N ARG A 82 12.69 4.67 -21.49
CA ARG A 82 11.63 5.29 -20.68
C ARG A 82 10.28 4.64 -20.99
N ARG A 83 9.93 4.47 -22.26
CA ARG A 83 8.67 3.84 -22.69
C ARG A 83 8.57 2.40 -22.18
N HIS A 84 9.64 1.62 -22.31
CA HIS A 84 9.71 0.26 -21.79
C HIS A 84 9.51 0.23 -20.27
N GLY A 85 10.15 1.14 -19.53
CA GLY A 85 9.94 1.28 -18.09
C GLY A 85 8.49 1.65 -17.71
N LEU A 86 7.84 2.54 -18.47
CA LEU A 86 6.43 2.87 -18.24
C LEU A 86 5.48 1.70 -18.54
N ILE A 87 5.74 0.94 -19.61
CA ILE A 87 4.98 -0.27 -19.95
C ILE A 87 5.14 -1.32 -18.84
N GLN A 88 6.36 -1.53 -18.35
CA GLN A 88 6.61 -2.47 -17.26
C GLN A 88 5.90 -2.06 -15.96
N LYS A 89 5.86 -0.75 -15.62
CA LYS A 89 5.08 -0.26 -14.48
C LYS A 89 3.59 -0.54 -14.63
N LEU A 90 3.06 -0.32 -15.83
CA LEU A 90 1.66 -0.56 -16.12
C LEU A 90 1.32 -2.05 -15.99
N ALA A 91 2.16 -2.93 -16.54
CA ALA A 91 2.00 -4.38 -16.44
C ALA A 91 2.02 -4.84 -14.96
N ASN A 92 3.02 -4.42 -14.19
CA ASN A 92 3.14 -4.77 -12.77
C ASN A 92 1.94 -4.26 -11.95
N ALA A 93 1.43 -3.06 -12.25
CA ALA A 93 0.24 -2.52 -11.60
C ALA A 93 -1.02 -3.33 -11.95
N ALA A 94 -1.17 -3.71 -13.22
CA ALA A 94 -2.28 -4.56 -13.67
C ALA A 94 -2.26 -5.94 -13.02
N GLU A 95 -1.09 -6.61 -12.97
CA GLU A 95 -0.93 -7.90 -12.30
C GLU A 95 -1.35 -7.84 -10.83
N ARG A 96 -0.87 -6.82 -10.10
CA ARG A 96 -1.24 -6.62 -8.69
C ARG A 96 -2.74 -6.36 -8.53
N SER A 97 -3.33 -5.54 -9.39
CA SER A 97 -4.77 -5.24 -9.34
C SER A 97 -5.61 -6.48 -9.60
N ILE A 98 -5.23 -7.31 -10.58
CA ILE A 98 -5.93 -8.55 -10.91
C ILE A 98 -5.81 -9.56 -9.75
N ALA A 99 -4.62 -9.69 -9.17
CA ALA A 99 -4.40 -10.57 -8.02
C ALA A 99 -5.24 -10.13 -6.80
N GLN A 100 -5.27 -8.83 -6.50
CA GLN A 100 -6.10 -8.29 -5.42
C GLN A 100 -7.59 -8.52 -5.68
N GLN A 101 -8.06 -8.27 -6.90
CA GLN A 101 -9.45 -8.51 -7.28
C GLN A 101 -9.85 -9.98 -7.10
N ALA A 102 -8.97 -10.93 -7.46
CA ALA A 102 -9.23 -12.35 -7.25
C ALA A 102 -9.33 -12.71 -5.76
N LEU A 103 -8.47 -12.15 -4.91
CA LEU A 103 -8.54 -12.32 -3.45
C LEU A 103 -9.84 -11.76 -2.88
N ASP A 104 -10.23 -10.55 -3.29
CA ASP A 104 -11.45 -9.90 -2.81
C ASP A 104 -12.69 -10.70 -3.22
N GLN A 105 -12.75 -11.18 -4.46
CA GLN A 105 -13.83 -12.03 -4.94
C GLN A 105 -13.92 -13.35 -4.16
N ASN A 106 -12.78 -13.97 -3.87
CA ASN A 106 -12.73 -15.18 -3.06
C ASN A 106 -13.25 -14.92 -1.64
N TYR A 107 -12.78 -13.84 -1.00
CA TYR A 107 -13.23 -13.45 0.33
C TYR A 107 -14.75 -13.18 0.39
N ILE A 108 -15.29 -12.44 -0.59
CA ILE A 108 -16.74 -12.23 -0.72
C ILE A 108 -17.47 -13.57 -0.88
N GLY A 109 -16.93 -14.50 -1.68
CA GLY A 109 -17.45 -15.85 -1.83
C GLY A 109 -17.53 -16.62 -0.52
N HIS A 110 -16.45 -16.62 0.26
CA HIS A 110 -16.40 -17.22 1.60
C HIS A 110 -17.44 -16.62 2.55
N LEU A 111 -17.55 -15.29 2.61
CA LEU A 111 -18.55 -14.62 3.45
C LEU A 111 -19.99 -14.97 3.03
N LYS A 112 -20.25 -15.07 1.73
CA LYS A 112 -21.56 -15.47 1.21
C LYS A 112 -21.91 -16.90 1.63
N ALA A 113 -20.95 -17.84 1.54
CA ALA A 113 -21.15 -19.21 1.99
C ALA A 113 -21.47 -19.29 3.49
N ALA A 114 -20.69 -18.61 4.32
CA ALA A 114 -20.90 -18.56 5.78
C ALA A 114 -22.27 -17.95 6.14
N ASN A 115 -22.66 -16.86 5.48
CA ASN A 115 -23.96 -16.23 5.70
C ASN A 115 -25.13 -17.15 5.29
N ASN A 116 -25.00 -17.84 4.15
CA ASN A 116 -26.01 -18.79 3.71
C ASN A 116 -26.15 -19.94 4.72
N GLU A 117 -25.04 -20.48 5.21
CA GLU A 117 -25.06 -21.52 6.25
C GLU A 117 -25.72 -21.03 7.55
N ALA A 118 -25.34 -19.84 8.03
CA ALA A 118 -25.92 -19.25 9.23
C ALA A 118 -27.45 -19.03 9.08
N LYS A 119 -27.90 -18.58 7.91
CA LYS A 119 -29.32 -18.42 7.58
C LYS A 119 -30.06 -19.77 7.61
N THR A 120 -29.49 -20.81 6.99
CA THR A 120 -30.05 -22.16 7.02
C THR A 120 -30.19 -22.67 8.45
N ARG A 121 -29.12 -22.58 9.27
CA ARG A 121 -29.16 -22.99 10.68
C ARG A 121 -30.24 -22.26 11.48
N ARG A 122 -30.41 -20.95 11.26
CA ARG A 122 -31.45 -20.14 11.92
C ARG A 122 -32.85 -20.60 11.53
N ASN A 123 -33.08 -20.82 10.23
CA ASN A 123 -34.38 -21.28 9.73
C ASN A 123 -34.73 -22.66 10.32
N THR A 124 -33.81 -23.63 10.25
CA THR A 124 -34.03 -24.95 10.84
C THR A 124 -34.33 -24.89 12.33
N LYS A 125 -33.64 -24.03 13.08
CA LYS A 125 -33.96 -23.81 14.51
C LYS A 125 -35.37 -23.26 14.70
N SER A 126 -35.78 -22.28 13.90
CA SER A 126 -37.15 -21.73 13.94
C SER A 126 -38.19 -22.80 13.63
N ASP A 127 -37.97 -23.61 12.58
CA ASP A 127 -38.90 -24.66 12.17
C ASP A 127 -39.08 -25.70 13.29
N ILE A 128 -37.99 -26.12 13.94
CA ILE A 128 -38.05 -27.04 15.10
C ILE A 128 -38.81 -26.41 16.28
N LEU A 129 -38.62 -25.11 16.54
CA LEU A 129 -39.29 -24.40 17.63
C LEU A 129 -40.80 -24.19 17.39
N ILE A 130 -41.22 -24.10 16.13
CA ILE A 130 -42.64 -23.97 15.75
C ILE A 130 -43.35 -25.34 15.75
N ALA A 131 -42.60 -26.43 15.56
CA ALA A 131 -43.13 -27.79 15.53
C ALA A 131 -43.32 -28.44 16.92
N LEU A 132 -42.87 -27.79 17.99
CA LEU A 132 -43.03 -28.18 19.40
C LEU A 132 -44.19 -27.42 20.06
#